data_AF-A0A401QE13-F1
#
_entry.id   AF-A0A401QE13-F1
#
_cell.length_a   1.000
_cell.length_b   1.000
_cell.length_c   1.000
_cell.angle_alpha   90.00
_cell.angle_beta   90.00
_cell.angle_gamma   90.00
#
_symmetry.space_group_name_H-M   'P 1'
#
loop_
_entity.id
_entity.type
_entity.pdbx_description
1 polymer ?
#
loop_
_entity_poly.entity_id
_entity_poly.type
_entity_poly.pdbx_seq_one_letter_code
_entity_poly.pdbx_strand_id
1 'polypeptide(L)'
;AVRVERIDAAVRVERIDAAVRMECIDAHVRVERIDAAVRVEQIDAHVRVERIDAAVRVERIDAAVRVERIDAAVRMERFDAHVRVERIDAAVRVERIDAAVREERIDAAVRVERIDAAVRMERIDAAVGVERINAAVRVERIDAAVRVERIDAAVRVERIDAAVRVERIDAAVRVERIDAAVRVECIDAHVRVERIDAAVEVTEYCNLA
;
A
#
# COMPACT_ATOMS: atom_id res chain seq x y z
N ALA A 1 23.25 3.32 18.51
CA ALA A 1 22.84 3.58 17.11
C ALA A 1 24.02 3.25 16.21
N VAL A 2 23.77 2.55 15.10
CA VAL A 2 24.79 2.12 14.13
C VAL A 2 24.57 2.92 12.85
N ARG A 3 25.65 3.43 12.26
CA ARG A 3 25.62 4.02 10.91
C ARG A 3 26.38 3.11 9.97
N VAL A 4 25.74 2.74 8.87
CA VAL A 4 26.33 1.96 7.79
C VAL A 4 26.26 2.84 6.54
N GLU A 5 27.39 3.11 5.92
CA GLU A 5 27.40 3.89 4.68
C GLU A 5 26.94 3.02 3.51
N ARG A 6 27.53 1.84 3.34
CA ARG A 6 27.20 0.94 2.22
C ARG A 6 27.21 -0.53 2.63
N ILE A 7 26.31 -1.30 2.00
CA ILE A 7 26.36 -2.76 1.98
C ILE A 7 26.53 -3.20 0.52
N ASP A 8 27.76 -3.55 0.16
CA ASP A 8 28.13 -3.99 -1.21
C ASP A 8 28.29 -5.52 -1.32
N ALA A 9 28.06 -6.26 -0.23
CA ALA A 9 28.14 -7.71 -0.18
C ALA A 9 26.84 -8.31 0.35
N ALA A 10 26.57 -9.57 0.03
CA ALA A 10 25.40 -10.25 0.57
C ALA A 10 25.51 -10.34 2.10
N VAL A 11 24.51 -9.82 2.81
CA VAL A 11 24.48 -9.80 4.28
C VAL A 11 23.29 -10.59 4.78
N ARG A 12 23.53 -11.44 5.77
CA ARG A 12 22.49 -12.04 6.60
C ARG A 12 22.64 -11.53 8.03
N VAL A 13 21.57 -10.94 8.55
CA VAL A 13 21.50 -10.46 9.94
C VAL A 13 20.39 -11.23 10.66
N GLU A 14 20.72 -11.86 11.78
CA GLU A 14 19.71 -12.52 12.61
C GLU A 14 18.88 -11.47 13.37
N ARG A 15 19.53 -10.50 14.03
CA ARG A 15 18.86 -9.47 14.82
C ARG A 15 19.51 -8.11 14.71
N ILE A 16 18.66 -7.09 14.65
CA ILE A 16 19.03 -5.69 14.79
C ILE A 16 18.32 -5.12 16.02
N ASP A 17 19.05 -5.02 17.13
CA ASP A 17 18.53 -4.52 18.41
C ASP A 17 18.90 -3.04 18.68
N ALA A 18 19.71 -2.44 17.81
CA ALA A 18 20.12 -1.04 17.90
C ALA A 18 19.57 -0.25 16.72
N ALA A 19 19.22 1.03 16.93
CA ALA A 19 18.78 1.88 15.83
C ALA A 19 19.84 1.96 14.74
N VAL A 20 19.47 1.70 13.48
CA VAL A 20 20.40 1.68 12.34
C VAL A 20 20.02 2.77 11.34
N ARG A 21 21.03 3.48 10.86
CA ARG A 21 20.93 4.32 9.67
C ARG A 21 21.83 3.73 8.58
N MET A 22 21.24 3.41 7.43
CA MET A 22 21.95 2.94 6.24
C MET A 22 21.80 3.96 5.12
N GLU A 23 22.88 4.29 4.41
CA GLU A 23 22.80 5.16 3.23
C GLU A 23 22.44 4.34 2.00
N CYS A 24 23.23 3.32 1.64
CA CYS A 24 22.96 2.48 0.46
C CYS A 24 23.02 0.97 0.75
N ILE A 25 22.10 0.22 0.15
CA ILE A 25 22.12 -1.25 0.07
C ILE A 25 22.18 -1.65 -1.40
N ASP A 26 23.37 -2.07 -1.84
CA ASP A 26 23.65 -2.43 -3.25
C ASP A 26 23.75 -3.95 -3.43
N ALA A 27 23.53 -4.72 -2.35
CA ALA A 27 23.60 -6.18 -2.36
C ALA A 27 22.42 -6.83 -1.63
N HIS A 28 22.25 -8.14 -1.83
CA HIS A 28 21.14 -8.86 -1.21
C HIS A 28 21.26 -8.86 0.32
N VAL A 29 20.21 -8.37 1.00
CA VAL A 29 20.15 -8.34 2.46
C VAL A 29 18.99 -9.19 2.94
N ARG A 30 19.27 -10.08 3.89
CA ARG A 30 18.26 -10.80 4.65
C ARG A 30 18.37 -10.47 6.13
N VAL A 31 17.27 -10.01 6.72
CA VAL A 31 17.17 -9.74 8.15
C VAL A 31 16.04 -10.58 8.75
N GLU A 32 16.30 -11.33 9.82
CA GLU A 32 15.25 -12.10 10.49
C GLU A 32 14.42 -11.19 11.41
N ARG A 33 15.05 -10.38 12.28
CA ARG A 33 14.33 -9.47 13.17
C ARG A 33 14.97 -8.08 13.29
N ILE A 34 14.10 -7.07 13.30
CA ILE A 34 14.44 -5.67 13.56
C ILE A 34 13.63 -5.22 14.77
N ASP A 35 14.28 -5.08 15.92
CA ASP A 35 13.64 -4.67 17.19
C ASP A 35 13.82 -3.17 17.47
N ALA A 36 14.59 -2.47 16.62
CA ALA A 36 14.91 -1.04 16.76
C ALA A 36 14.67 -0.26 15.46
N ALA A 37 14.54 1.06 15.57
CA ALA A 37 14.22 1.91 14.42
C ALA A 37 15.29 1.82 13.32
N VAL A 38 14.85 1.64 12.06
CA VAL A 38 15.72 1.57 10.89
C VAL A 38 15.39 2.67 9.92
N ARG A 39 16.42 3.39 9.47
CA ARG A 39 16.34 4.33 8.36
C ARG A 39 17.27 3.88 7.25
N VAL A 40 16.74 3.74 6.04
CA VAL A 40 17.51 3.45 4.83
C VAL A 40 17.28 4.56 3.81
N GLU A 41 18.33 5.12 3.24
CA GLU A 41 18.17 6.16 2.20
C GLU A 41 17.93 5.53 0.84
N GLN A 42 18.71 4.53 0.43
CA GLN A 42 18.59 3.86 -0.87
C GLN A 42 18.73 2.34 -0.77
N ILE A 43 17.87 1.64 -1.51
CA ILE A 43 17.91 0.19 -1.69
C ILE A 43 17.89 -0.11 -3.19
N ASP A 44 19.04 -0.53 -3.71
CA ASP A 44 19.23 -0.86 -5.13
C ASP A 44 19.29 -2.39 -5.35
N ALA A 45 19.08 -3.17 -4.28
CA ALA A 45 19.12 -4.63 -4.30
C ALA A 45 17.96 -5.28 -3.54
N HIS A 46 17.78 -6.59 -3.73
CA HIS A 46 16.68 -7.31 -3.10
C HIS A 46 16.86 -7.36 -1.58
N VAL A 47 15.85 -6.90 -0.83
CA VAL A 47 15.82 -6.97 0.64
C VAL A 47 14.69 -7.87 1.11
N ARG A 48 15.00 -8.78 2.04
CA ARG A 48 14.00 -9.61 2.74
C ARG A 48 14.08 -9.36 4.24
N VAL A 49 12.95 -9.04 4.85
CA VAL A 49 12.82 -8.91 6.30
C VAL A 49 11.70 -9.81 6.80
N GLU A 50 11.95 -10.65 7.80
CA GLU A 50 10.91 -11.52 8.36
C GLU A 50 10.05 -10.76 9.37
N ARG A 51 10.66 -10.02 10.31
CA ARG A 51 9.90 -9.22 11.31
C ARG A 51 10.49 -7.85 11.57
N ILE A 52 9.60 -6.89 11.68
CA ILE A 52 9.88 -5.51 12.06
C ILE A 52 8.99 -5.15 13.25
N ASP A 53 9.59 -5.05 14.43
CA ASP A 53 8.90 -4.71 15.67
C ASP A 53 9.02 -3.19 15.98
N ALA A 54 9.73 -2.41 15.14
CA ALA A 54 10.02 -0.98 15.32
C ALA A 54 9.84 -0.15 14.03
N ALA A 55 9.83 1.17 14.16
CA ALA A 55 9.56 2.06 13.03
C ALA A 55 10.61 1.96 11.91
N VAL A 56 10.15 1.88 10.66
CA VAL A 56 11.00 1.82 9.48
C VAL A 56 10.73 3.01 8.57
N ARG A 57 11.80 3.67 8.14
CA ARG A 57 11.75 4.70 7.11
C ARG A 57 12.66 4.33 5.96
N VAL A 58 12.12 4.30 4.75
CA VAL A 58 12.91 4.15 3.52
C VAL A 58 12.61 5.30 2.56
N GLU A 59 13.67 5.94 2.03
CA GLU A 59 13.50 7.06 1.10
C GLU A 59 13.35 6.60 -0.35
N ARG A 60 14.19 5.66 -0.82
CA ARG A 60 14.11 5.11 -2.18
C ARG A 60 14.35 3.62 -2.24
N ILE A 61 13.58 2.96 -3.07
CA ILE A 61 13.72 1.54 -3.35
C ILE A 61 13.58 1.31 -4.85
N ASP A 62 14.68 0.88 -5.47
CA ASP A 62 14.80 0.60 -6.91
C ASP A 62 14.84 -0.93 -7.18
N ALA A 63 14.67 -1.75 -6.13
CA ALA A 63 14.69 -3.21 -6.19
C ALA A 63 13.59 -3.89 -5.34
N ALA A 64 13.40 -5.20 -5.52
CA ALA A 64 12.32 -5.92 -4.88
C ALA A 64 12.47 -6.00 -3.35
N VAL A 65 11.39 -5.69 -2.62
CA VAL A 65 11.35 -5.79 -1.16
C VAL A 65 10.24 -6.72 -0.70
N ARG A 66 10.60 -7.66 0.16
CA ARG A 66 9.66 -8.57 0.82
C ARG A 66 9.73 -8.40 2.32
N VAL A 67 8.58 -8.17 2.93
CA VAL A 67 8.43 -8.12 4.39
C VAL A 67 7.32 -9.08 4.82
N GLU A 68 7.60 -9.97 5.77
CA GLU A 68 6.57 -10.93 6.24
C GLU A 68 5.68 -10.30 7.31
N ARG A 69 6.25 -9.62 8.31
CA ARG A 69 5.47 -8.97 9.38
C ARG A 69 6.02 -7.62 9.79
N ILE A 70 5.09 -6.68 9.99
CA ILE A 70 5.37 -5.33 10.43
C ILE A 70 4.41 -5.02 11.59
N ASP A 71 4.95 -4.89 12.80
CA ASP A 71 4.19 -4.58 14.01
C ASP A 71 4.30 -3.08 14.40
N ALA A 72 4.98 -2.27 13.57
CA ALA A 72 5.26 -0.85 13.83
C ALA A 72 5.12 0.04 12.57
N ALA A 73 5.13 1.37 12.77
CA ALA A 73 4.87 2.31 11.68
C ALA A 73 5.92 2.26 10.57
N VAL A 74 5.45 2.27 9.32
CA VAL A 74 6.30 2.28 8.12
C VAL A 74 6.05 3.53 7.30
N ARG A 75 7.13 4.20 6.94
CA ARG A 75 7.11 5.33 6.00
C ARG A 75 8.02 5.05 4.81
N MET A 76 7.46 5.17 3.62
CA MET A 76 8.17 4.96 2.36
C MET A 76 7.94 6.17 1.44
N GLU A 77 8.99 6.76 0.89
CA GLU A 77 8.86 7.96 0.04
C GLU A 77 8.74 7.61 -1.45
N ARG A 78 9.63 6.78 -2.01
CA ARG A 78 9.58 6.39 -3.42
C ARG A 78 9.89 4.92 -3.66
N PHE A 79 9.14 4.32 -4.58
CA PHE A 79 9.31 2.94 -4.99
C PHE A 79 9.24 2.80 -6.50
N ASP A 80 10.32 2.33 -7.09
CA ASP A 80 10.41 1.98 -8.52
C ASP A 80 10.51 0.46 -8.69
N ALA A 81 10.10 -0.32 -7.68
CA ALA A 81 10.20 -1.78 -7.68
C ALA A 81 9.09 -2.53 -6.92
N HIS A 82 9.06 -3.86 -7.10
CA HIS A 82 7.98 -4.72 -6.59
C HIS A 82 8.02 -4.87 -5.06
N VAL A 83 6.89 -4.62 -4.40
CA VAL A 83 6.74 -4.78 -2.95
C VAL A 83 5.78 -5.89 -2.63
N ARG A 84 6.17 -6.76 -1.70
CA ARG A 84 5.27 -7.72 -1.08
C ARG A 84 5.31 -7.59 0.44
N VAL A 85 4.16 -7.33 1.04
CA VAL A 85 4.00 -7.36 2.50
C VAL A 85 2.91 -8.36 2.87
N GLU A 86 3.23 -9.32 3.76
CA GLU A 86 2.25 -10.35 4.15
C GLU A 86 1.34 -9.87 5.29
N ARG A 87 1.88 -9.20 6.32
CA ARG A 87 1.09 -8.67 7.44
C ARG A 87 1.58 -7.34 7.94
N ILE A 88 0.63 -6.45 8.19
CA ILE A 88 0.84 -5.12 8.73
C ILE A 88 -0.14 -4.88 9.87
N ASP A 89 0.38 -4.79 11.09
CA ASP A 89 -0.41 -4.55 12.31
C ASP A 89 -0.30 -3.06 12.76
N ALA A 90 0.31 -2.18 11.94
CA ALA A 90 0.56 -0.77 12.24
C ALA A 90 0.45 0.19 11.03
N ALA A 91 0.44 1.51 11.29
CA ALA A 91 0.16 2.49 10.25
C ALA A 91 1.23 2.54 9.14
N VAL A 92 0.78 2.60 7.89
CA VAL A 92 1.65 2.67 6.70
C VAL A 92 1.38 3.97 5.95
N ARG A 93 2.46 4.68 5.62
CA ARG A 93 2.40 5.83 4.72
C ARG A 93 3.35 5.63 3.55
N VAL A 94 2.82 5.76 2.34
CA VAL A 94 3.58 5.71 1.10
C VAL A 94 3.32 6.97 0.28
N GLU A 95 4.39 7.67 -0.14
CA GLU A 95 4.23 8.90 -0.95
C GLU A 95 4.12 8.57 -2.45
N ARG A 96 5.00 7.73 -3.00
CA ARG A 96 4.94 7.33 -4.42
C ARG A 96 5.27 5.88 -4.66
N ILE A 97 4.47 5.25 -5.50
CA ILE A 97 4.62 3.87 -5.97
C ILE A 97 4.55 3.87 -7.50
N ASP A 98 5.68 3.62 -8.15
CA ASP A 98 5.81 3.50 -9.61
C ASP A 98 5.96 2.02 -10.04
N ALA A 99 5.71 1.08 -9.13
CA ALA A 99 5.79 -0.36 -9.35
C ALA A 99 4.73 -1.16 -8.59
N ALA A 100 4.50 -2.41 -8.98
CA ALA A 100 3.36 -3.15 -8.44
C ALA A 100 3.54 -3.57 -6.97
N VAL A 101 2.46 -3.44 -6.20
CA VAL A 101 2.40 -3.71 -4.75
C VAL A 101 1.39 -4.82 -4.46
N ARG A 102 1.79 -5.77 -3.60
CA ARG A 102 0.90 -6.81 -3.08
C ARG A 102 0.91 -6.81 -1.55
N GLU A 103 -0.26 -6.69 -0.97
CA GLU A 103 -0.48 -6.73 0.47
C GLU A 103 -1.53 -7.80 0.81
N GLU A 104 -1.19 -8.75 1.70
CA GLU A 104 -2.09 -9.85 2.05
C GLU A 104 -3.02 -9.51 3.22
N ARG A 105 -2.51 -8.91 4.29
CA ARG A 105 -3.32 -8.48 5.45
C ARG A 105 -2.85 -7.17 6.03
N ILE A 106 -3.79 -6.27 6.24
CA ILE A 106 -3.57 -4.96 6.82
C ILE A 106 -4.60 -4.74 7.92
N ASP A 107 -4.15 -4.75 9.17
CA ASP A 107 -4.98 -4.54 10.36
C ASP A 107 -4.86 -3.08 10.87
N ALA A 108 -4.28 -2.18 10.06
CA ALA A 108 -3.98 -0.80 10.42
C ALA A 108 -4.16 0.21 9.27
N ALA A 109 -4.17 1.51 9.62
CA ALA A 109 -4.48 2.57 8.67
C ALA A 109 -3.40 2.72 7.59
N VAL A 110 -3.82 2.78 6.33
CA VAL A 110 -2.93 2.95 5.16
C VAL A 110 -3.22 4.26 4.47
N ARG A 111 -2.18 5.03 4.19
CA ARG A 111 -2.25 6.24 3.37
C ARG A 111 -1.28 6.17 2.21
N VAL A 112 -1.79 6.39 1.00
CA VAL A 112 -0.98 6.43 -0.21
C VAL A 112 -1.27 7.72 -0.99
N GLU A 113 -0.23 8.50 -1.29
CA GLU A 113 -0.42 9.75 -2.05
C GLU A 113 -0.50 9.48 -3.56
N ARG A 114 0.40 8.67 -4.13
CA ARG A 114 0.38 8.35 -5.57
C ARG A 114 0.73 6.92 -5.89
N ILE A 115 -0.06 6.34 -6.79
CA ILE A 115 0.12 5.00 -7.32
C ILE A 115 0.09 5.06 -8.85
N ASP A 116 1.22 4.84 -9.49
CA ASP A 116 1.37 4.78 -10.95
C ASP A 116 1.47 3.33 -11.47
N ALA A 117 1.25 2.33 -10.60
CA ALA A 117 1.33 0.90 -10.93
C ALA A 117 0.25 0.03 -10.26
N ALA A 118 0.14 -1.24 -10.69
CA ALA A 118 -0.95 -2.11 -10.24
C ALA A 118 -0.84 -2.47 -8.75
N VAL A 119 -1.96 -2.35 -8.02
CA VAL A 119 -2.02 -2.68 -6.58
C VAL A 119 -3.01 -3.80 -6.35
N ARG A 120 -2.59 -4.80 -5.55
CA ARG A 120 -3.47 -5.87 -5.08
C ARG A 120 -3.45 -5.96 -3.56
N MET A 121 -4.63 -5.88 -2.97
CA MET A 121 -4.84 -6.03 -1.53
C MET A 121 -5.82 -7.18 -1.27
N GLU A 122 -5.46 -8.15 -0.43
CA GLU A 122 -6.35 -9.29 -0.12
C GLU A 122 -7.32 -8.98 1.03
N ARG A 123 -6.82 -8.52 2.19
CA ARG A 123 -7.67 -8.18 3.34
C ARG A 123 -7.22 -6.89 4.01
N ILE A 124 -8.18 -6.00 4.22
CA ILE A 124 -7.99 -4.72 4.89
C ILE A 124 -9.03 -4.59 5.99
N ASP A 125 -8.59 -4.65 7.23
CA ASP A 125 -9.44 -4.56 8.42
C ASP A 125 -9.44 -3.12 9.02
N ALA A 126 -8.81 -2.17 8.33
CA ALA A 126 -8.62 -0.78 8.77
C ALA A 126 -8.81 0.26 7.65
N ALA A 127 -8.83 1.55 8.02
CA ALA A 127 -9.15 2.63 7.08
C ALA A 127 -8.04 2.87 6.05
N VAL A 128 -8.44 3.02 4.77
CA VAL A 128 -7.52 3.29 3.65
C VAL A 128 -7.85 4.63 3.01
N GLY A 129 -6.82 5.46 2.83
CA GLY A 129 -6.90 6.71 2.09
C GLY A 129 -5.92 6.70 0.91
N VAL A 130 -6.42 6.96 -0.29
CA VAL A 130 -5.58 7.12 -1.48
C VAL A 130 -5.88 8.43 -2.20
N GLU A 131 -4.89 9.27 -2.45
CA GLU A 131 -5.10 10.56 -3.15
C GLU A 131 -5.18 10.35 -4.66
N ARG A 132 -4.21 9.66 -5.28
CA ARG A 132 -4.21 9.43 -6.74
C ARG A 132 -3.81 8.03 -7.13
N ILE A 133 -4.59 7.46 -8.04
CA ILE A 133 -4.35 6.14 -8.63
C ILE A 133 -4.41 6.27 -10.15
N ASN A 134 -3.27 6.09 -10.81
CA ASN A 134 -3.15 6.10 -12.27
C ASN A 134 -3.11 4.68 -12.88
N ALA A 135 -3.31 3.63 -12.06
CA ALA A 135 -3.19 2.23 -12.46
C ALA A 135 -4.27 1.32 -11.84
N ALA A 136 -4.34 0.06 -12.28
CA ALA A 136 -5.40 -0.84 -11.86
C ALA A 136 -5.27 -1.25 -10.37
N VAL A 137 -6.39 -1.19 -9.64
CA VAL A 137 -6.46 -1.63 -8.23
C VAL A 137 -7.42 -2.78 -8.09
N ARG A 138 -6.97 -3.83 -7.40
CA ARG A 138 -7.81 -4.96 -7.00
C ARG A 138 -7.81 -5.12 -5.49
N VAL A 139 -8.99 -5.15 -4.90
CA VAL A 139 -9.17 -5.43 -3.48
C VAL A 139 -10.15 -6.59 -3.28
N GLU A 140 -9.77 -7.61 -2.52
CA GLU A 140 -10.65 -8.77 -2.28
C GLU A 140 -11.62 -8.51 -1.13
N ARG A 141 -11.12 -8.03 0.02
CA ARG A 141 -11.96 -7.73 1.18
C ARG A 141 -11.56 -6.45 1.90
N ILE A 142 -12.56 -5.65 2.20
CA ILE A 142 -12.45 -4.43 2.99
C ILE A 142 -13.49 -4.48 4.09
N ASP A 143 -13.03 -4.60 5.34
CA ASP A 143 -13.90 -4.63 6.51
C ASP A 143 -14.04 -3.21 7.15
N ALA A 144 -13.36 -2.18 6.61
CA ALA A 144 -13.33 -0.80 7.11
C ALA A 144 -13.50 0.29 6.01
N ALA A 145 -13.49 1.57 6.39
CA ALA A 145 -13.80 2.66 5.46
C ALA A 145 -12.67 2.94 4.45
N VAL A 146 -13.02 3.16 3.18
CA VAL A 146 -12.07 3.53 2.11
C VAL A 146 -12.42 4.89 1.53
N ARG A 147 -11.41 5.73 1.36
CA ARG A 147 -11.50 7.02 0.68
C ARG A 147 -10.51 7.09 -0.46
N VAL A 148 -10.99 7.44 -1.64
CA VAL A 148 -10.14 7.68 -2.81
C VAL A 148 -10.49 9.01 -3.44
N GLU A 149 -9.52 9.91 -3.63
CA GLU A 149 -9.79 11.22 -4.25
C GLU A 149 -9.85 11.12 -5.78
N ARG A 150 -8.85 10.51 -6.43
CA ARG A 150 -8.83 10.37 -7.90
C ARG A 150 -8.36 9.01 -8.37
N ILE A 151 -9.09 8.52 -9.36
CA ILE A 151 -8.82 7.24 -10.01
C ILE A 151 -8.87 7.44 -11.53
N ASP A 152 -7.70 7.36 -12.17
CA ASP A 152 -7.56 7.50 -13.63
C ASP A 152 -7.62 6.11 -14.33
N ALA A 153 -7.77 5.02 -13.55
CA ALA A 153 -7.73 3.63 -14.03
C ALA A 153 -8.79 2.71 -13.39
N ALA A 154 -8.84 1.43 -13.80
CA ALA A 154 -9.90 0.52 -13.35
C ALA A 154 -9.74 0.05 -11.90
N VAL A 155 -10.84 0.03 -11.14
CA VAL A 155 -10.89 -0.53 -9.78
C VAL A 155 -11.85 -1.70 -9.71
N ARG A 156 -11.38 -2.81 -9.13
CA ARG A 156 -12.21 -3.97 -8.80
C ARG A 156 -12.18 -4.25 -7.32
N VAL A 157 -13.37 -4.33 -6.71
CA VAL A 157 -13.53 -4.75 -5.32
C VAL A 157 -14.48 -5.93 -5.24
N GLU A 158 -14.09 -7.01 -4.55
CA GLU A 158 -14.94 -8.20 -4.41
C GLU A 158 -15.93 -8.04 -3.24
N ARG A 159 -15.47 -7.64 -2.05
CA ARG A 159 -16.33 -7.44 -0.88
C ARG A 159 -15.97 -6.20 -0.09
N ILE A 160 -17.00 -5.46 0.25
CA ILE A 160 -16.94 -4.29 1.12
C ILE A 160 -17.98 -4.46 2.22
N ASP A 161 -17.52 -4.54 3.47
CA ASP A 161 -18.39 -4.64 4.64
C ASP A 161 -18.62 -3.23 5.29
N ALA A 162 -17.95 -2.17 4.80
CA ALA A 162 -17.99 -0.81 5.35
C ALA A 162 -18.12 0.30 4.27
N ALA A 163 -18.06 1.59 4.63
CA ALA A 163 -18.33 2.68 3.69
C ALA A 163 -17.18 2.94 2.69
N VAL A 164 -17.49 3.16 1.42
CA VAL A 164 -16.53 3.62 0.40
C VAL A 164 -16.95 4.97 -0.16
N ARG A 165 -16.01 5.92 -0.17
CA ARG A 165 -16.17 7.23 -0.81
C ARG A 165 -15.12 7.41 -1.90
N VAL A 166 -15.58 7.76 -3.10
CA VAL A 166 -14.70 8.13 -4.21
C VAL A 166 -15.10 9.50 -4.75
N GLU A 167 -14.15 10.44 -4.86
CA GLU A 167 -14.45 11.79 -5.34
C GLU A 167 -14.48 11.86 -6.87
N ARG A 168 -13.48 11.31 -7.56
CA ARG A 168 -13.41 11.31 -9.03
C ARG A 168 -12.93 9.99 -9.62
N ILE A 169 -13.61 9.56 -10.69
CA ILE A 169 -13.28 8.34 -11.43
C ILE A 169 -13.35 8.62 -12.92
N ASP A 170 -12.20 8.57 -13.59
CA ASP A 170 -12.12 8.76 -15.05
C ASP A 170 -12.32 7.40 -15.78
N ALA A 171 -12.26 6.28 -15.06
CA ALA A 171 -12.35 4.91 -15.59
C ALA A 171 -13.41 4.04 -14.88
N ALA A 172 -13.37 2.72 -15.08
CA ALA A 172 -14.40 1.79 -14.63
C ALA A 172 -14.23 1.37 -13.15
N VAL A 173 -15.33 1.33 -12.39
CA VAL A 173 -15.37 0.63 -11.09
C VAL A 173 -16.30 -0.57 -11.15
N ARG A 174 -15.81 -1.72 -10.69
CA ARG A 174 -16.62 -2.91 -10.47
C ARG A 174 -16.58 -3.30 -9.01
N VAL A 175 -17.76 -3.47 -8.42
CA VAL A 175 -17.94 -4.01 -7.08
C VAL A 175 -18.85 -5.24 -7.11
N GLU A 176 -18.42 -6.36 -6.55
CA GLU A 176 -19.23 -7.59 -6.55
C GLU A 176 -20.24 -7.60 -5.39
N ARG A 177 -19.81 -7.25 -4.17
CA ARG A 177 -20.69 -7.21 -2.99
C ARG A 177 -20.40 -6.01 -2.10
N ILE A 178 -21.46 -5.33 -1.71
CA ILE A 178 -21.43 -4.25 -0.74
C ILE A 178 -22.49 -4.53 0.33
N ASP A 179 -22.04 -4.63 1.58
CA ASP A 179 -22.91 -4.77 2.74
C ASP A 179 -23.19 -3.40 3.42
N ALA A 180 -22.59 -2.30 2.91
CA ALA A 180 -22.66 -0.93 3.45
C ALA A 180 -22.85 0.18 2.38
N ALA A 181 -22.46 1.43 2.66
CA ALA A 181 -22.72 2.56 1.74
C ALA A 181 -21.58 2.81 0.75
N VAL A 182 -21.91 3.06 -0.53
CA VAL A 182 -20.96 3.57 -1.53
C VAL A 182 -21.40 4.92 -2.02
N ARG A 183 -20.50 5.91 -1.95
CA ARG A 183 -20.71 7.25 -2.49
C ARG A 183 -19.67 7.57 -3.55
N VAL A 184 -20.13 7.95 -4.73
CA VAL A 184 -19.28 8.47 -5.81
C VAL A 184 -19.74 9.86 -6.20
N GLU A 185 -18.82 10.83 -6.25
CA GLU A 185 -19.15 12.23 -6.56
C GLU A 185 -19.14 12.48 -8.07
N CYS A 186 -18.03 12.19 -8.76
CA CYS A 186 -17.92 12.30 -10.23
C CYS A 186 -17.46 10.98 -10.88
N ILE A 187 -18.14 10.57 -11.95
CA ILE A 187 -17.73 9.46 -12.83
C ILE A 187 -17.80 9.90 -14.29
N ASP A 188 -16.72 9.66 -15.04
CA ASP A 188 -16.68 9.90 -16.50
C ASP A 188 -16.97 8.62 -17.30
N ALA A 189 -16.86 7.43 -16.68
CA ALA A 189 -17.09 6.14 -17.32
C ALA A 189 -18.32 5.39 -16.74
N HIS A 190 -18.11 4.31 -15.96
CA HIS A 190 -19.21 3.49 -15.45
C HIS A 190 -18.89 2.82 -14.11
N VAL A 191 -19.91 2.73 -13.27
CA VAL A 191 -19.88 1.96 -12.01
C VAL A 191 -20.81 0.76 -12.16
N ARG A 192 -20.28 -0.44 -11.96
CA ARG A 192 -21.05 -1.67 -11.91
C ARG A 192 -21.04 -2.25 -10.51
N VAL A 193 -22.22 -2.47 -9.96
CA VAL A 193 -22.39 -3.17 -8.68
C VAL A 193 -23.28 -4.39 -8.88
N GLU A 194 -22.86 -5.56 -8.42
CA GLU A 194 -23.62 -6.80 -8.60
C GLU A 194 -24.59 -7.09 -7.45
N ARG A 195 -24.19 -6.83 -6.21
CA ARG A 195 -25.02 -7.04 -5.01
C ARG A 195 -24.84 -5.91 -4.01
N ILE A 196 -25.95 -5.37 -3.54
CA ILE A 196 -26.02 -4.27 -2.58
C ILE A 196 -27.01 -4.67 -1.51
N ASP A 197 -26.55 -4.75 -0.26
CA ASP A 197 -27.41 -4.94 0.90
C ASP A 197 -27.71 -3.60 1.62
N ALA A 198 -27.18 -2.46 1.12
CA ALA A 198 -27.35 -1.10 1.65
C ALA A 198 -27.52 -0.01 0.54
N ALA A 199 -26.91 1.19 0.66
CA ALA A 199 -27.19 2.34 -0.22
C ALA A 199 -26.02 2.64 -1.20
N VAL A 200 -26.35 2.98 -2.45
CA VAL A 200 -25.39 3.50 -3.43
C VAL A 200 -25.85 4.88 -3.88
N GLU A 201 -24.99 5.88 -3.68
CA GLU A 201 -25.20 7.26 -4.12
C GLU A 201 -24.16 7.62 -5.19
N VAL A 202 -24.65 7.98 -6.37
CA VAL A 202 -23.84 8.56 -7.45
C VAL A 202 -24.35 9.98 -7.68
N THR A 203 -23.49 10.96 -7.46
CA THR A 203 -23.90 12.37 -7.36
C THR A 203 -23.90 13.05 -8.74
N GLU A 204 -22.87 12.81 -9.56
CA GLU A 204 -22.78 13.33 -10.93
C GLU A 204 -22.14 12.33 -11.91
N TYR A 205 -22.71 12.23 -13.12
CA TYR A 205 -22.01 11.75 -14.31
C TYR A 205 -21.28 12.95 -14.91
N CYS A 206 -19.97 13.01 -14.72
CA CYS A 206 -19.14 14.10 -15.18
C CYS A 206 -18.78 13.81 -16.65
N ASN A 207 -19.72 14.08 -17.57
CA ASN A 207 -19.39 14.13 -18.99
C ASN A 207 -18.43 15.31 -19.20
N LEU A 208 -17.13 15.08 -19.12
CA LEU A 208 -16.13 16.02 -19.63
C LEU A 208 -15.87 15.70 -21.10
N ALA A 209 -16.25 16.67 -21.93
CA ALA A 209 -15.70 16.85 -23.27
C ALA A 209 -14.18 16.98 -23.25
#